data_AF-A0AB39XCS2-F1
#
_entry.id   AF-A0AB39XCS2-F1
#
_cell.length_a   1.000
_cell.length_b   1.000
_cell.length_c   1.000
_cell.angle_alpha   90.00
_cell.angle_beta   90.00
_cell.angle_gamma   90.00
#
_symmetry.space_group_name_H-M   'P 1'
#
loop_
_entity.id
_entity.type
_entity.pdbx_description
1 polymer ?
#
loop_
_entity_poly.entity_id
_entity_poly.type
_entity_poly.pdbx_seq_one_letter_code
_entity_poly.pdbx_strand_id
1 'polypeptide(L)'
;MLMTKERRPAIRTLRGWAIHALQEAGAIRECEVHGWMQDRADPHARERAIDIARHNPPPTISPDEAVAEVRDVLNSIGDTCPECPAELR
;
A
#
# COMPACT_ATOMS: atom_id res chain seq x y z
N MET A 1 -26.88 -1.59 -7.66
CA MET A 1 -26.09 -2.80 -7.34
C MET A 1 -24.61 -2.38 -7.37
N LEU A 2 -24.00 -2.14 -6.20
CA LEU A 2 -22.59 -1.77 -6.10
C LEU A 2 -21.73 -2.98 -6.46
N MET A 3 -20.93 -2.87 -7.51
CA MET A 3 -19.84 -3.80 -7.77
C MET A 3 -18.58 -3.32 -7.05
N THR A 4 -18.56 -3.45 -5.71
CA THR A 4 -17.29 -3.51 -4.97
C THR A 4 -16.76 -4.93 -5.11
N LYS A 5 -16.16 -5.25 -6.25
CA LYS A 5 -15.73 -6.62 -6.52
C LYS A 5 -14.51 -6.72 -7.41
N GLU A 6 -13.40 -6.15 -6.95
CA GLU A 6 -12.11 -6.79 -7.17
C GLU A 6 -11.64 -7.37 -5.84
N ARG A 7 -12.13 -8.59 -5.61
CA ARG A 7 -11.57 -9.53 -4.64
C ARG A 7 -10.05 -9.48 -4.79
N ARG A 8 -9.38 -9.08 -3.70
CA ARG A 8 -7.95 -9.31 -3.38
C ARG A 8 -7.25 -9.95 -4.57
N PRO A 9 -6.53 -9.20 -5.42
CA PRO A 9 -5.71 -9.84 -6.42
C PRO A 9 -4.82 -10.79 -5.63
N ALA A 10 -4.96 -12.10 -5.89
CA ALA A 10 -3.92 -13.06 -5.53
C ALA A 10 -2.61 -12.35 -5.87
N ILE A 11 -1.70 -12.23 -4.90
CA ILE A 11 -0.45 -11.51 -5.05
C ILE A 11 0.28 -12.12 -6.26
N ARG A 12 0.02 -11.57 -7.44
CA ARG A 12 0.46 -12.07 -8.75
C ARG A 12 1.54 -11.16 -9.31
N THR A 13 1.70 -9.98 -8.72
CA THR A 13 2.68 -8.97 -9.08
C THR A 13 3.41 -8.52 -7.84
N LEU A 14 4.67 -8.13 -8.01
CA LEU A 14 5.51 -7.58 -6.94
C LEU A 14 4.85 -6.33 -6.32
N ARG A 15 4.22 -5.50 -7.15
CA ARG A 15 3.37 -4.38 -6.73
C ARG A 15 2.23 -4.79 -5.80
N GLY A 16 1.51 -5.87 -6.12
CA GLY A 16 0.41 -6.36 -5.28
C GLY A 16 0.88 -6.85 -3.91
N TRP A 17 2.08 -7.44 -3.86
CA TRP A 17 2.73 -7.81 -2.60
C TRP A 17 3.09 -6.57 -1.78
N ALA A 18 3.71 -5.56 -2.40
CA ALA A 18 4.10 -4.32 -1.73
C ALA A 18 2.90 -3.58 -1.13
N ILE A 19 1.77 -3.54 -1.85
CA ILE A 19 0.50 -3.00 -1.33
C ILE A 19 0.04 -3.77 -0.09
N HIS A 20 0.14 -5.10 -0.09
CA HIS A 20 -0.22 -5.91 1.08
C HIS A 20 0.69 -5.62 2.27
N ALA A 21 2.01 -5.57 2.07
CA ALA A 21 2.97 -5.23 3.13
C ALA A 21 2.70 -3.84 3.72
N LEU A 22 2.36 -2.85 2.88
CA LEU A 22 1.97 -1.51 3.30
C LEU A 22 0.67 -1.50 4.11
N GLN A 23 -0.33 -2.31 3.74
CA GLN A 23 -1.58 -2.47 4.50
C GLN A 23 -1.33 -3.11 5.86
N GLU A 24 -0.52 -4.18 5.92
CA GLU A 24 -0.18 -4.84 7.18
C GLU A 24 0.59 -3.92 8.13
N ALA A 25 1.47 -3.09 7.59
CA ALA A 25 2.17 -2.07 8.37
C ALA A 25 1.27 -0.90 8.82
N GLY A 26 0.08 -0.75 8.23
CA GLY A 26 -0.80 0.41 8.40
C GLY A 26 -0.27 1.69 7.74
N ALA A 27 0.63 1.55 6.76
CA ALA A 27 1.20 2.67 6.02
C ALA A 27 0.21 3.25 5.01
N ILE A 28 -0.70 2.42 4.49
CA ILE A 28 -1.78 2.87 3.60
C ILE A 28 -3.16 2.52 4.17
N ARG A 29 -4.16 3.33 3.83
CA ARG A 29 -5.57 3.10 4.15
C ARG A 29 -6.43 3.24 2.89
N GLU A 30 -7.53 2.52 2.86
CA GLU A 30 -8.55 2.73 1.84
C GLU A 30 -9.47 3.88 2.26
N CYS A 31 -9.81 4.75 1.30
CA CYS A 31 -10.90 5.71 1.47
C CYS A 31 -12.22 4.94 1.57
N GLU A 32 -12.93 5.03 2.70
CA GLU A 32 -14.20 4.31 2.90
C GLU A 32 -15.29 4.71 1.90
N VAL A 33 -15.19 5.92 1.33
CA VAL A 33 -16.18 6.47 0.40
C VAL A 33 -15.87 6.12 -1.06
N HIS A 34 -14.59 6.22 -1.44
CA HIS A 34 -14.18 6.16 -2.85
C HIS A 34 -13.29 4.95 -3.20
N GLY A 35 -12.85 4.17 -2.21
CA GLY A 35 -11.99 2.99 -2.44
C GLY A 35 -10.54 3.31 -2.82
N TRP A 36 -10.15 4.58 -2.89
CA TRP A 36 -8.78 4.97 -3.19
C TRP A 36 -7.82 4.60 -2.06
N MET A 37 -6.70 3.99 -2.41
CA MET A 37 -5.57 3.80 -1.49
C MET A 37 -4.91 5.15 -1.22
N GLN A 38 -4.73 5.47 0.05
CA GLN A 38 -4.11 6.71 0.52
C GLN A 38 -2.96 6.37 1.45
N ASP A 39 -1.82 7.04 1.26
CA ASP A 39 -0.71 6.99 2.21
C ASP A 39 -1.10 7.74 3.47
N ARG A 40 -0.92 7.09 4.62
CA ARG A 40 -1.16 7.70 5.93
C ARG A 40 -0.07 8.72 6.30
N ALA A 41 1.04 8.73 5.54
CA ALA A 41 2.24 9.54 5.77
C ALA A 41 2.83 9.37 7.19
N ASP A 42 2.55 8.24 7.83
CA ASP A 42 3.02 7.90 9.17
C ASP A 42 4.45 7.35 9.08
N PRO A 43 5.47 8.04 9.64
CA PRO A 43 6.86 7.60 9.55
C PRO A 43 7.09 6.22 10.17
N HIS A 44 6.40 5.90 11.27
CA HIS A 44 6.54 4.61 11.94
C HIS A 44 5.88 3.49 11.13
N ALA A 45 4.76 3.77 10.47
CA ALA A 45 4.12 2.80 9.58
C ALA A 45 4.98 2.51 8.35
N ARG A 46 5.62 3.54 7.78
CA ARG A 46 6.57 3.38 6.67
C ARG A 46 7.78 2.53 7.07
N GLU A 47 8.34 2.77 8.25
CA GLU A 47 9.46 1.98 8.79
C GLU A 47 9.06 0.52 8.99
N ARG A 48 7.89 0.26 9.59
CA ARG A 48 7.34 -1.11 9.71
C ARG A 48 7.16 -1.79 8.35
N ALA A 49 6.70 -1.09 7.32
CA ALA A 49 6.54 -1.67 5.99
C ALA A 49 7.89 -2.06 5.36
N ILE A 50 8.92 -1.22 5.55
CA ILE A 50 10.29 -1.52 5.13
C ILE A 50 10.83 -2.73 5.89
N ASP A 51 10.57 -2.84 7.19
CA ASP A 51 11.00 -4.00 7.98
C ASP A 51 10.30 -5.28 7.53
N ILE A 52 9.01 -5.25 7.22
CA ILE A 52 8.29 -6.39 6.63
C ILE A 52 8.94 -6.78 5.30
N ALA A 53 9.27 -5.81 4.45
CA ALA A 53 9.88 -6.07 3.16
C ALA A 53 11.28 -6.70 3.27
N ARG A 54 12.06 -6.30 4.27
CA ARG A 54 13.39 -6.85 4.55
C ARG A 54 13.36 -8.26 5.09
N HIS A 55 12.46 -8.53 6.03
CA HIS A 55 12.41 -9.81 6.74
C HIS A 55 11.58 -10.86 6.01
N ASN A 56 10.63 -10.45 5.17
CA ASN A 56 9.72 -11.33 4.45
C ASN A 56 9.57 -10.95 2.96
N PRO A 57 10.67 -10.87 2.19
CA PRO A 57 10.59 -10.62 0.76
C PRO A 57 9.97 -11.82 0.01
N PRO A 58 9.36 -11.60 -1.16
CA PRO A 58 8.99 -12.67 -2.06
C PRO A 58 10.22 -13.51 -2.44
N PRO A 59 10.09 -14.85 -2.57
CA PRO A 59 11.24 -15.75 -2.78
C PRO A 59 11.99 -15.53 -4.10
N THR A 60 11.44 -14.73 -5.02
CA THR A 60 12.01 -14.45 -6.34
C THR A 60 12.89 -13.22 -6.39
N ILE A 61 12.95 -12.42 -5.32
CA ILE A 61 13.70 -11.15 -5.30
C ILE A 61 14.52 -11.00 -4.01
N SER A 62 15.52 -10.12 -4.06
CA SER A 62 16.32 -9.78 -2.89
C SER A 62 15.56 -8.86 -1.91
N PRO A 63 15.95 -8.84 -0.61
CA PRO A 63 15.38 -7.90 0.36
C PRO A 63 15.49 -6.43 -0.07
N ASP A 64 16.58 -6.05 -0.75
CA ASP A 64 16.79 -4.68 -1.21
C ASP A 64 15.82 -4.31 -2.35
N GLU A 65 15.59 -5.22 -3.30
CA GLU A 65 14.57 -5.06 -4.35
C GLU A 65 13.16 -4.98 -3.74
N ALA A 66 12.89 -5.76 -2.70
CA ALA A 66 11.59 -5.75 -2.02
C ALA A 66 11.33 -4.41 -1.33
N VAL A 67 12.35 -3.85 -0.67
CA VAL A 67 12.30 -2.51 -0.07
C VAL A 67 12.14 -1.42 -1.12
N ALA A 68 12.84 -1.54 -2.26
CA ALA A 68 12.72 -0.61 -3.37
C ALA A 68 11.28 -0.57 -3.90
N GLU A 69 10.67 -1.73 -4.16
CA GLU A 69 9.27 -1.79 -4.61
C GLU A 69 8.32 -1.15 -3.59
N VAL A 70 8.45 -1.45 -2.29
CA VAL A 70 7.57 -0.87 -1.27
C VAL A 70 7.65 0.65 -1.26
N ARG A 71 8.85 1.21 -1.43
CA ARG A 71 9.05 2.66 -1.54
C ARG A 71 8.46 3.22 -2.81
N ASP A 72 8.64 2.54 -3.95
CA ASP A 72 8.10 2.98 -5.23
C ASP A 72 6.57 2.98 -5.24
N VAL A 73 5.95 1.95 -4.65
CA VAL A 73 4.50 1.90 -4.46
C VAL A 73 4.03 3.02 -3.56
N LEU A 74 4.68 3.24 -2.43
CA LEU A 74 4.34 4.33 -1.51
C LEU A 74 4.46 5.69 -2.21
N ASN A 75 5.52 5.92 -2.98
CA ASN A 75 5.71 7.15 -3.78
C ASN A 75 4.65 7.31 -4.89
N SER A 76 4.09 6.20 -5.39
CA SER A 76 3.01 6.22 -6.38
C SER A 76 1.62 6.50 -5.76
N ILE A 77 1.48 6.32 -4.45
CA ILE A 77 0.23 6.53 -3.72
C ILE A 77 0.25 7.95 -3.15
N GLY A 78 -0.73 8.76 -3.53
CA GLY A 78 -0.92 10.06 -2.91
C GLY A 78 -1.34 9.94 -1.44
N ASP A 79 -0.98 10.92 -0.62
CA ASP A 79 -1.43 11.09 0.75
C ASP A 79 -2.89 11.59 0.84
N THR A 80 -3.53 11.82 -0.32
CA THR A 80 -4.86 12.40 -0.42
C THR A 80 -5.73 11.63 -1.42
N CYS A 81 -7.00 11.43 -1.10
CA CYS A 81 -8.00 10.95 -2.05
C CYS A 81 -8.42 12.10 -2.97
N PRO A 82 -8.18 12.03 -4.29
CA PRO A 82 -8.47 13.12 -5.22
C PRO A 82 -9.98 13.39 -5.39
N GLU A 83 -10.82 12.39 -5.09
CA GLU A 83 -12.29 12.49 -5.19
C GLU A 83 -12.96 12.91 -3.87
N CYS A 84 -12.22 12.97 -2.75
CA CYS A 84 -12.78 13.48 -1.51
C CYS A 84 -12.76 15.02 -1.52
N PRO A 85 -13.88 15.71 -1.32
CA PRO A 85 -13.85 17.14 -1.06
C PRO A 85 -13.06 17.39 0.23
N ALA A 86 -12.17 18.38 0.20
CA ALA A 86 -11.24 18.68 1.29
C ALA A 86 -11.94 18.98 2.63
N GLU A 87 -13.22 19.40 2.61
CA GLU A 87 -14.04 19.68 3.80
C GLU A 87 -14.56 18.44 4.57
N LEU A 88 -14.43 17.21 4.06
CA LEU A 88 -14.84 15.99 4.76
C LEU A 88 -13.66 15.15 5.29
N ARG A 89 -12.49 15.79 5.47
CA ARG A 89 -11.27 15.17 6.02
C ARG A 89 -11.27 15.04 7.54
#